data_AF-A0A0Q8W9H9-F1
#
_entry.id   AF-A0A0Q8W9H9-F1
#
_cell.length_a   1.000
_cell.length_b   1.000
_cell.length_c   1.000
_cell.angle_alpha   90.00
_cell.angle_beta   90.00
_cell.angle_gamma   90.00
#
_symmetry.space_group_name_H-M   'P 1'
#
loop_
_entity.id
_entity.type
_entity.pdbx_description
1 polymer ?
#
loop_
_entity_poly.entity_id
_entity_poly.type
_entity_poly.pdbx_seq_one_letter_code
_entity_poly.pdbx_strand_id
1 'polypeptide(L)'
;MSTEGGNKAVIAALLANTGIAITKFIAFLLTGFSSMLAESIHSLADSGNQVLLLVGGKRSQREATEEHPFGFGRERYIYAFVVSIVLFSVGGLFALYEAYHKWHEIHEGHDAGLDSKWRLVPLVVLGIAIVLESLSFRTAIVEGNKVRGDQSWWSFIRRAKSPELPVILLEDFAALVGLVAAFLAVSLSLITDNACFDVVGTGFIGVLLIVVAVILAIEVKSLLIGESAGKDAIGRMRSAIESTPGVTQIIHMKTLHIAPEELLVAVKIGIEADATGAGIAEVIDAAERNVRAAEPMAQQVYVEPDVYRADHVPDARPEAPAAPSH
;
A
#
# COMPACT_ATOMS: atom_id res chain seq x y z
N MET A 1 -8.83 -13.91 -11.44
CA MET A 1 -7.76 -14.02 -12.46
C MET A 1 -6.85 -15.16 -12.05
N SER A 2 -6.43 -16.02 -13.00
CA SER A 2 -5.61 -17.20 -12.70
C SER A 2 -4.29 -16.79 -12.03
N THR A 3 -4.04 -17.35 -10.84
CA THR A 3 -2.86 -17.12 -10.00
C THR A 3 -1.53 -17.34 -10.74
N GLU A 4 -1.51 -18.16 -11.80
CA GLU A 4 -0.33 -18.38 -12.64
C GLU A 4 0.06 -17.18 -13.53
N GLY A 5 -0.91 -16.39 -13.99
CA GLY A 5 -0.65 -15.21 -14.84
C GLY A 5 -0.06 -14.04 -14.04
N GLY A 6 -0.58 -13.85 -12.82
CA GLY A 6 -0.10 -12.81 -11.89
C GLY A 6 1.34 -13.03 -11.46
N ASN A 7 1.70 -14.26 -11.04
CA ASN A 7 3.06 -14.55 -10.59
C ASN A 7 4.11 -14.37 -11.69
N LYS A 8 3.79 -14.74 -12.95
CA LYS A 8 4.70 -14.51 -14.08
C LYS A 8 4.95 -13.03 -14.35
N ALA A 9 3.90 -12.21 -14.27
CA ALA A 9 4.02 -10.76 -14.43
C ALA A 9 4.87 -10.12 -13.33
N VAL A 10 4.65 -10.52 -12.06
CA VAL A 10 5.44 -9.99 -10.93
C VAL A 10 6.90 -10.44 -11.01
N ILE A 11 7.18 -11.68 -11.40
CA ILE A 11 8.57 -12.15 -11.62
C ILE A 11 9.24 -11.39 -12.78
N ALA A 12 8.51 -11.12 -13.86
CA ALA A 12 9.04 -10.32 -14.96
C ALA A 12 9.37 -8.89 -14.53
N ALA A 13 8.48 -8.25 -13.75
CA ALA A 13 8.72 -6.93 -13.16
C ALA A 13 9.95 -6.95 -12.23
N LEU A 14 10.09 -8.00 -11.41
CA LEU A 14 11.23 -8.15 -10.49
C LEU A 14 12.56 -8.24 -11.24
N LEU A 15 12.60 -9.03 -12.30
CA LEU A 15 13.80 -9.14 -13.13
C LEU A 15 14.11 -7.83 -13.86
N ALA A 16 13.08 -7.12 -14.34
CA ALA A 16 13.25 -5.82 -14.99
C ALA A 16 13.80 -4.76 -14.02
N ASN A 17 13.18 -4.58 -12.86
CA ASN A 17 13.61 -3.58 -11.86
C ASN A 17 15.01 -3.90 -11.31
N THR A 18 15.30 -5.19 -11.10
CA THR A 18 16.65 -5.63 -10.69
C THR A 18 17.69 -5.34 -11.78
N GLY A 19 17.36 -5.58 -13.05
CA GLY A 19 18.24 -5.25 -14.17
C GLY A 19 18.50 -3.74 -14.30
N ILE A 20 17.48 -2.92 -14.10
CA ILE A 20 17.59 -1.45 -14.08
C ILE A 20 18.46 -1.00 -12.90
N ALA A 21 18.25 -1.55 -11.71
CA ALA A 21 19.06 -1.26 -10.53
C ALA A 21 20.55 -1.56 -10.77
N ILE A 22 20.87 -2.75 -11.31
CA ILE A 22 22.25 -3.14 -11.65
C ILE A 22 22.86 -2.16 -12.67
N THR A 23 22.09 -1.77 -13.69
CA THR A 23 22.56 -0.85 -14.73
C THR A 23 22.87 0.54 -14.15
N LYS A 24 22.00 1.06 -13.29
CA LYS A 24 22.22 2.34 -12.56
C LYS A 24 23.44 2.25 -11.64
N PHE A 25 23.61 1.14 -10.93
CA PHE A 25 24.77 0.92 -10.06
C PHE A 25 26.09 0.88 -10.83
N ILE A 26 26.14 0.18 -11.97
CA ILE A 26 27.32 0.15 -12.83
C ILE A 26 27.65 1.56 -13.33
N ALA A 27 26.63 2.32 -13.75
CA ALA A 27 26.83 3.70 -14.18
C ALA A 27 27.37 4.59 -13.05
N PHE A 28 26.91 4.39 -11.81
CA PHE A 28 27.54 5.01 -10.62
C PHE A 28 29.01 4.62 -10.49
N LEU A 29 29.37 3.33 -10.50
CA LEU A 29 30.76 2.89 -10.36
C LEU A 29 31.70 3.48 -11.44
N LEU A 30 31.17 3.72 -12.65
CA LEU A 30 31.94 4.29 -13.77
C LEU A 30 32.12 5.82 -13.69
N THR A 31 31.27 6.52 -12.94
CA THR A 31 31.16 7.98 -13.01
C THR A 31 31.18 8.72 -11.68
N GLY A 32 30.88 8.05 -10.57
CA GLY A 32 30.87 8.64 -9.23
C GLY A 32 29.71 9.61 -8.96
N PHE A 33 28.68 9.67 -9.81
CA PHE A 33 27.48 10.48 -9.57
C PHE A 33 26.62 9.85 -8.46
N SER A 34 26.52 10.50 -7.31
CA SER A 34 25.75 10.04 -6.15
C SER A 34 24.26 9.91 -6.46
N SER A 35 23.71 10.71 -7.38
CA SER A 35 22.32 10.57 -7.81
C SER A 35 22.05 9.23 -8.50
N MET A 36 23.04 8.67 -9.20
CA MET A 36 22.95 7.34 -9.80
C MET A 36 22.92 6.24 -8.74
N LEU A 37 23.65 6.42 -7.64
CA LEU A 37 23.63 5.48 -6.52
C LEU A 37 22.27 5.54 -5.79
N ALA A 38 21.76 6.73 -5.51
CA ALA A 38 20.43 6.91 -4.91
C ALA A 38 19.33 6.27 -5.76
N GLU A 39 19.35 6.52 -7.07
CA GLU A 39 18.42 5.91 -8.03
C GLU A 39 18.56 4.38 -8.14
N SER A 40 19.78 3.86 -8.00
CA SER A 40 20.01 2.42 -7.97
C SER A 40 19.42 1.77 -6.71
N ILE A 41 19.56 2.43 -5.56
CA ILE A 41 19.04 1.92 -4.28
C ILE A 41 17.52 2.01 -4.26
N HIS A 42 16.94 3.04 -4.87
CA HIS A 42 15.50 3.12 -5.07
C HIS A 42 15.00 1.93 -5.90
N SER A 43 15.57 1.67 -7.08
CA SER A 43 15.14 0.52 -7.90
C SER A 43 15.40 -0.84 -7.23
N LEU A 44 16.39 -0.94 -6.34
CA LEU A 44 16.58 -2.11 -5.49
C LEU A 44 15.48 -2.25 -4.42
N ALA A 45 15.06 -1.14 -3.82
CA ALA A 45 13.93 -1.09 -2.90
C ALA A 45 12.63 -1.52 -3.60
N ASP A 46 12.41 -1.10 -4.84
CA ASP A 46 11.24 -1.48 -5.66
C ASP A 46 11.22 -2.99 -5.94
N SER A 47 12.37 -3.57 -6.30
CA SER A 47 12.52 -5.03 -6.40
C SER A 47 12.20 -5.73 -5.07
N GLY A 48 12.66 -5.16 -3.95
CA GLY A 48 12.36 -5.68 -2.62
C GLY A 48 10.87 -5.60 -2.27
N ASN A 49 10.17 -4.53 -2.68
CA ASN A 49 8.72 -4.40 -2.53
C ASN A 49 8.00 -5.56 -3.22
N GLN A 50 8.32 -5.83 -4.48
CA GLN A 50 7.68 -6.91 -5.24
C GLN A 50 7.88 -8.29 -4.59
N VAL A 51 9.09 -8.56 -4.06
CA VAL A 51 9.34 -9.79 -3.29
C VAL A 51 8.46 -9.85 -2.05
N LEU A 52 8.39 -8.77 -1.28
CA LEU A 52 7.60 -8.71 -0.05
C LEU A 52 6.09 -8.81 -0.32
N LEU A 53 5.59 -8.23 -1.41
CA LEU A 53 4.20 -8.39 -1.84
C LEU A 53 3.89 -9.83 -2.26
N LEU A 54 4.80 -10.51 -2.97
CA LEU A 54 4.63 -11.93 -3.29
C LEU A 54 4.60 -12.81 -2.04
N VAL A 55 5.51 -12.55 -1.08
CA VAL A 55 5.56 -13.29 0.18
C VAL A 55 4.30 -13.02 1.00
N GLY A 56 3.90 -11.76 1.15
CA GLY A 56 2.70 -11.36 1.87
C GLY A 56 1.43 -11.92 1.24
N GLY A 57 1.30 -11.87 -0.09
CA GLY A 57 0.19 -12.46 -0.81
C GLY A 57 0.11 -13.98 -0.67
N LYS A 58 1.25 -14.68 -0.66
CA LYS A 58 1.29 -16.13 -0.42
C LYS A 58 0.94 -16.47 1.03
N ARG A 59 1.49 -15.75 2.00
CA ARG A 59 1.22 -16.03 3.41
C ARG A 59 -0.19 -15.64 3.83
N SER A 60 -0.80 -14.66 3.17
CA SER A 60 -2.18 -14.27 3.46
C SER A 60 -3.22 -15.33 3.08
N GLN A 61 -2.86 -16.28 2.21
CA GLN A 61 -3.73 -17.39 1.78
C GLN A 61 -3.68 -18.58 2.74
N ARG A 62 -2.94 -18.49 3.85
CA ARG A 62 -2.92 -19.54 4.87
C ARG A 62 -4.28 -19.63 5.57
N GLU A 63 -4.73 -20.86 5.78
CA GLU A 63 -5.97 -21.15 6.50
C GLU A 63 -5.93 -20.66 7.95
N ALA A 64 -7.11 -20.43 8.51
CA ALA A 64 -7.27 -20.05 9.91
C ALA A 64 -6.76 -21.14 10.87
N THR A 65 -6.21 -20.71 11.99
CA THR A 65 -5.76 -21.57 13.09
C THR A 65 -6.48 -21.17 14.37
N GLU A 66 -6.36 -21.97 15.43
CA GLU A 66 -6.92 -21.60 16.75
C GLU A 66 -6.34 -20.28 17.28
N GLU A 67 -5.05 -20.01 17.03
CA GLU A 67 -4.40 -18.74 17.38
C GLU A 67 -4.85 -17.57 16.49
N HIS A 68 -5.22 -17.85 15.24
CA HIS A 68 -5.63 -16.87 14.24
C HIS A 68 -6.97 -17.29 13.59
N PRO A 69 -8.10 -17.15 14.32
CA PRO A 69 -9.40 -17.70 13.90
C PRO A 69 -10.00 -17.03 12.66
N PHE A 70 -9.54 -15.82 12.33
CA PHE A 70 -9.93 -15.09 11.12
C PHE A 70 -8.95 -15.27 9.95
N GLY A 71 -7.99 -16.20 10.07
CA GLY A 71 -6.98 -16.43 9.04
C GLY A 71 -5.87 -15.38 9.00
N PHE A 72 -5.10 -15.43 7.92
CA PHE A 72 -3.87 -14.65 7.74
C PHE A 72 -4.01 -13.52 6.71
N GLY A 73 -5.24 -13.17 6.29
CA GLY A 73 -5.50 -12.14 5.28
C GLY A 73 -4.76 -10.81 5.51
N ARG A 74 -4.62 -10.42 6.78
CA ARG A 74 -3.90 -9.20 7.22
C ARG A 74 -2.39 -9.22 6.95
N GLU A 75 -1.78 -10.37 6.63
CA GLU A 75 -0.37 -10.43 6.28
C GLU A 75 -0.05 -9.51 5.09
N ARG A 76 -0.96 -9.33 4.13
CA ARG A 76 -0.75 -8.35 3.03
C ARG A 76 -0.51 -6.93 3.54
N TYR A 77 -1.29 -6.49 4.52
CA TYR A 77 -1.12 -5.18 5.14
C TYR A 77 0.20 -5.08 5.91
N ILE A 78 0.60 -6.15 6.62
CA ILE A 78 1.85 -6.19 7.37
C ILE A 78 3.05 -6.06 6.42
N TYR A 79 3.08 -6.83 5.34
CA TYR A 79 4.16 -6.78 4.36
C TYR A 79 4.22 -5.43 3.63
N ALA A 80 3.08 -4.85 3.25
CA ALA A 80 3.04 -3.50 2.69
C ALA A 80 3.56 -2.43 3.67
N PHE A 81 3.28 -2.58 4.96
CA PHE A 81 3.77 -1.68 6.00
C PHE A 81 5.28 -1.82 6.20
N VAL A 82 5.79 -3.05 6.20
CA VAL A 82 7.24 -3.34 6.27
C VAL A 82 7.96 -2.72 5.09
N VAL A 83 7.41 -2.81 3.87
CA VAL A 83 7.96 -2.11 2.69
C VAL A 83 8.03 -0.60 2.93
N SER A 84 6.91 -0.01 3.33
CA SER A 84 6.77 1.44 3.52
C SER A 84 7.80 1.98 4.52
N ILE A 85 8.01 1.28 5.64
CA ILE A 85 8.94 1.74 6.68
C ILE A 85 10.38 1.35 6.36
N VAL A 86 10.63 0.09 6.04
CA VAL A 86 12.01 -0.42 5.99
C VAL A 86 12.67 -0.05 4.68
N LEU A 87 12.06 -0.38 3.54
CA LEU A 87 12.74 -0.26 2.26
C LEU A 87 12.87 1.20 1.83
N PHE A 88 11.78 1.97 1.88
CA PHE A 88 11.81 3.37 1.48
C PHE A 88 12.55 4.27 2.47
N SER A 89 12.40 4.07 3.79
CA SER A 89 13.14 4.91 4.75
C SER A 89 14.64 4.61 4.73
N VAL A 90 15.05 3.34 4.64
CA VAL A 90 16.47 3.00 4.55
C VAL A 90 17.06 3.54 3.26
N GLY A 91 16.38 3.39 2.12
CA GLY A 91 16.81 3.96 0.85
C GLY A 91 16.92 5.48 0.87
N GLY A 92 15.92 6.16 1.43
CA GLY A 92 15.91 7.63 1.55
C GLY A 92 16.99 8.15 2.50
N LEU A 93 17.14 7.55 3.68
CA LEU A 93 18.20 7.91 4.63
C LEU A 93 19.59 7.64 4.07
N PHE A 94 19.77 6.55 3.32
CA PHE A 94 21.02 6.28 2.63
C PHE A 94 21.31 7.36 1.58
N ALA A 95 20.35 7.74 0.75
CA ALA A 95 20.54 8.79 -0.25
C ALA A 95 20.88 10.14 0.39
N LEU A 96 20.27 10.48 1.54
CA LEU A 96 20.63 11.67 2.31
C LEU A 96 22.05 11.59 2.88
N TYR A 97 22.44 10.43 3.41
CA TYR A 97 23.79 10.18 3.89
C TYR A 97 24.81 10.34 2.76
N GLU A 98 24.54 9.76 1.60
CA GLU A 98 25.39 9.84 0.41
C GLU A 98 25.52 11.29 -0.08
N ALA A 99 24.40 12.04 -0.12
CA ALA A 99 24.44 13.47 -0.47
C ALA A 99 25.33 14.27 0.49
N TYR A 100 25.20 14.02 1.80
CA TYR A 100 26.07 14.65 2.81
C TYR A 100 27.53 14.25 2.66
N HIS A 101 27.79 12.96 2.40
CA HIS A 101 29.15 12.44 2.24
C HIS A 101 29.83 13.06 1.00
N LYS A 102 29.15 13.06 -0.14
CA LYS A 102 29.64 13.66 -1.39
C LYS A 102 29.85 15.17 -1.24
N TRP A 103 28.96 15.87 -0.54
CA TRP A 103 29.16 17.28 -0.21
C TRP A 103 30.46 17.51 0.56
N HIS A 104 30.72 16.69 1.58
CA HIS A 104 31.93 16.78 2.39
C HIS A 104 33.20 16.53 1.57
N GLU A 105 33.23 15.48 0.73
CA GLU A 105 34.37 15.17 -0.14
C GLU A 105 34.73 16.33 -1.08
N ILE A 106 33.71 16.97 -1.68
CA ILE A 106 33.89 18.14 -2.55
C ILE A 106 34.51 19.31 -1.78
N HIS A 107 34.07 19.55 -0.53
CA HIS A 107 34.61 20.64 0.30
C HIS A 107 36.02 20.37 0.81
N GLU A 108 36.40 19.10 0.96
CA GLU A 108 37.77 18.70 1.28
C GLU A 108 38.71 18.74 0.07
N GLY A 109 38.20 19.06 -1.13
CA GLY A 109 38.99 19.22 -2.34
C GLY A 109 39.29 17.91 -3.08
N HIS A 110 38.54 16.84 -2.80
CA HIS A 110 38.62 15.62 -3.59
C HIS A 110 38.03 15.84 -4.99
N ASP A 111 38.59 15.14 -5.99
CA ASP A 111 38.07 15.17 -7.35
C ASP A 111 36.64 14.63 -7.38
N ALA A 112 35.72 15.44 -7.88
CA ALA A 112 34.31 15.08 -7.95
C ALA A 112 34.01 14.01 -9.03
N GLY A 113 34.99 13.65 -9.86
CA GLY A 113 34.88 12.58 -10.86
C GLY A 113 34.17 13.00 -12.15
N LEU A 114 33.95 14.30 -12.35
CA LEU A 114 33.22 14.85 -13.50
C LEU A 114 33.98 14.67 -14.83
N ASP A 115 35.31 14.54 -14.78
CA ASP A 115 36.19 14.40 -15.94
C ASP A 115 36.33 12.95 -16.47
N SER A 116 35.43 12.05 -16.08
CA SER A 116 35.42 10.67 -16.57
C SER A 116 35.10 10.57 -18.07
N LYS A 117 35.78 9.66 -18.77
CA LYS A 117 35.46 9.28 -20.17
C LYS A 117 34.00 8.79 -20.32
N TRP A 118 33.38 8.38 -19.23
CA TRP A 118 32.03 7.84 -19.16
C TRP A 118 30.98 8.88 -18.76
N ARG A 119 31.31 10.18 -18.76
CA ARG A 119 30.43 11.27 -18.28
C ARG A 119 29.01 11.31 -18.87
N LEU A 120 28.79 10.73 -20.06
CA LEU A 120 27.44 10.67 -20.69
C LEU A 120 26.63 9.42 -20.31
N VAL A 121 27.28 8.39 -19.73
CA VAL A 121 26.61 7.12 -19.36
C VAL A 121 25.43 7.35 -18.42
N PRO A 122 25.52 8.16 -17.35
CA PRO A 122 24.40 8.43 -16.46
C PRO A 122 23.19 9.02 -17.19
N LEU A 123 23.40 9.97 -18.11
CA LEU A 123 22.31 10.58 -18.88
C LEU A 123 21.62 9.57 -19.80
N VAL A 124 22.39 8.69 -20.44
CA VAL A 124 21.81 7.63 -21.29
C VAL A 124 21.01 6.64 -20.45
N VAL A 125 21.57 6.18 -19.33
CA VAL A 125 20.90 5.22 -18.43
C VAL A 125 19.63 5.83 -17.84
N LEU A 126 19.68 7.07 -17.33
CA LEU A 126 18.54 7.79 -16.80
C LEU A 126 17.49 8.06 -17.88
N GLY A 127 17.90 8.45 -19.09
CA GLY A 127 16.98 8.67 -20.21
C GLY A 127 16.21 7.40 -20.59
N ILE A 128 16.90 6.26 -20.67
CA ILE A 128 16.26 4.95 -20.91
C ILE A 128 15.33 4.59 -19.73
N ALA A 129 15.79 4.76 -18.50
CA ALA A 129 15.00 4.48 -17.31
C ALA A 129 13.72 5.32 -17.26
N ILE A 130 13.78 6.63 -17.56
CA ILE A 130 12.61 7.51 -17.63
C ILE A 130 11.59 6.99 -18.64
N VAL A 131 12.03 6.52 -19.82
CA VAL A 131 11.13 5.97 -20.84
C VAL A 131 10.47 4.69 -20.34
N LEU A 132 11.25 3.76 -19.79
CA LEU A 132 10.74 2.49 -19.28
C LEU A 132 9.76 2.71 -18.12
N GLU A 133 10.12 3.57 -17.16
CA GLU A 133 9.30 3.93 -16.01
C GLU A 133 8.01 4.63 -16.44
N SER A 134 8.09 5.55 -17.41
CA SER A 134 6.90 6.21 -17.96
C SER A 134 5.93 5.21 -18.60
N LEU A 135 6.43 4.16 -19.25
CA LEU A 135 5.60 3.09 -19.82
C LEU A 135 4.98 2.21 -18.72
N SER A 136 5.75 1.89 -17.68
CA SER A 136 5.25 1.16 -16.50
C SER A 136 4.15 1.95 -15.79
N PHE A 137 4.43 3.20 -15.44
CA PHE A 137 3.49 4.10 -14.76
C PHE A 137 2.22 4.33 -15.59
N ARG A 138 2.35 4.49 -16.91
CA ARG A 138 1.18 4.58 -17.80
C ARG A 138 0.32 3.32 -17.73
N THR A 139 0.94 2.14 -17.67
CA THR A 139 0.24 0.87 -17.53
C THR A 139 -0.48 0.80 -16.18
N ALA A 140 0.20 1.17 -15.09
CA ALA A 140 -0.38 1.24 -13.76
C ALA A 140 -1.58 2.21 -13.70
N ILE A 141 -1.48 3.38 -14.34
CA ILE A 141 -2.59 4.34 -14.48
C ILE A 141 -3.77 3.72 -15.25
N VAL A 142 -3.51 3.03 -16.36
CA VAL A 142 -4.57 2.41 -17.17
C VAL A 142 -5.29 1.32 -16.39
N GLU A 143 -4.57 0.44 -15.70
CA GLU A 143 -5.16 -0.58 -14.84
C GLU A 143 -5.88 0.03 -13.63
N GLY A 144 -5.28 1.02 -12.99
CA GLY A 144 -5.88 1.75 -11.87
C GLY A 144 -7.19 2.44 -12.26
N ASN A 145 -7.27 3.01 -13.47
CA ASN A 145 -8.50 3.63 -13.99
C ASN A 145 -9.65 2.65 -14.17
N LYS A 146 -9.38 1.36 -14.45
CA LYS A 146 -10.43 0.33 -14.53
C LYS A 146 -11.11 0.10 -13.18
N VAL A 147 -10.40 0.34 -12.09
CA VAL A 147 -10.88 0.16 -10.71
C VAL A 147 -11.37 1.47 -10.09
N ARG A 148 -10.73 2.60 -10.44
CA ARG A 148 -11.02 3.95 -9.92
C ARG A 148 -12.42 4.46 -10.29
N GLY A 149 -12.89 4.13 -11.49
CA GLY A 149 -14.09 4.75 -12.06
C GLY A 149 -13.97 6.28 -12.07
N ASP A 150 -14.99 6.97 -11.55
CA ASP A 150 -15.08 8.44 -11.57
C ASP A 150 -14.40 9.12 -10.36
N GLN A 151 -13.85 8.36 -9.41
CA GLN A 151 -13.24 8.94 -8.21
C GLN A 151 -11.94 9.69 -8.54
N SER A 152 -11.64 10.80 -7.87
CA SER A 152 -10.32 11.45 -8.03
C SER A 152 -9.18 10.52 -7.60
N TRP A 153 -7.98 10.69 -8.16
CA TRP A 153 -6.81 9.88 -7.80
C TRP A 153 -6.49 9.92 -6.30
N TRP A 154 -6.56 11.10 -5.69
CA TRP A 154 -6.36 11.24 -4.24
C TRP A 154 -7.42 10.48 -3.42
N SER A 155 -8.69 10.54 -3.85
CA SER A 155 -9.75 9.77 -3.21
C SER A 155 -9.56 8.27 -3.40
N PHE A 156 -9.09 7.84 -4.57
CA PHE A 156 -8.86 6.44 -4.88
C PHE A 156 -7.75 5.85 -4.00
N ILE A 157 -6.59 6.51 -3.94
CA ILE A 157 -5.45 6.11 -3.10
C ILE A 157 -5.87 5.98 -1.64
N ARG A 158 -6.57 7.00 -1.10
CA ARG A 158 -6.97 7.05 0.32
C ARG A 158 -8.14 6.14 0.69
N ARG A 159 -8.88 5.62 -0.30
CA ARG A 159 -10.04 4.75 -0.06
C ARG A 159 -9.79 3.31 -0.45
N ALA A 160 -8.71 3.05 -1.17
CA ALA A 160 -8.31 1.71 -1.56
C ALA A 160 -8.08 0.85 -0.30
N LYS A 161 -8.74 -0.30 -0.28
CA LYS A 161 -8.62 -1.27 0.82
C LYS A 161 -7.56 -2.32 0.52
N SER A 162 -7.12 -2.40 -0.72
CA SER A 162 -5.95 -3.14 -1.17
C SER A 162 -4.72 -2.23 -1.11
N PRO A 163 -3.65 -2.59 -0.37
CA PRO A 163 -2.44 -1.78 -0.30
C PRO A 163 -1.64 -1.79 -1.61
N GLU A 164 -1.81 -2.80 -2.46
CA GLU A 164 -0.94 -3.05 -3.61
C GLU A 164 -1.03 -1.94 -4.66
N LEU A 165 -2.25 -1.58 -5.08
CA LEU A 165 -2.44 -0.59 -6.15
C LEU A 165 -1.99 0.82 -5.76
N PRO A 166 -2.38 1.37 -4.60
CA PRO A 166 -1.87 2.67 -4.15
C PRO A 166 -0.36 2.68 -3.99
N VAL A 167 0.22 1.64 -3.37
CA VAL A 167 1.68 1.55 -3.18
C VAL A 167 2.40 1.61 -4.52
N ILE A 168 2.01 0.78 -5.50
CA ILE A 168 2.63 0.76 -6.83
C ILE A 168 2.51 2.12 -7.53
N LEU A 169 1.34 2.77 -7.46
CA LEU A 169 1.15 4.07 -8.11
C LEU A 169 1.97 5.19 -7.48
N LEU A 170 2.07 5.24 -6.15
CA LEU A 170 2.91 6.21 -5.46
C LEU A 170 4.39 5.96 -5.70
N GLU A 171 4.80 4.69 -5.73
CA GLU A 171 6.16 4.24 -6.03
C GLU A 171 6.59 4.66 -7.43
N ASP A 172 5.87 4.23 -8.48
CA ASP A 172 6.17 4.57 -9.88
C ASP A 172 6.18 6.09 -10.11
N PHE A 173 5.27 6.82 -9.45
CA PHE A 173 5.26 8.29 -9.51
C PHE A 173 6.52 8.89 -8.89
N ALA A 174 6.91 8.41 -7.70
CA ALA A 174 8.12 8.87 -7.02
C ALA A 174 9.38 8.51 -7.81
N ALA A 175 9.44 7.30 -8.37
CA ALA A 175 10.53 6.85 -9.23
C ALA A 175 10.70 7.76 -10.44
N LEU A 176 9.61 8.11 -11.13
CA LEU A 176 9.67 9.02 -12.27
C LEU A 176 10.14 10.42 -11.87
N VAL A 177 9.66 10.95 -10.75
CA VAL A 177 10.10 12.26 -10.22
C VAL A 177 11.58 12.23 -9.83
N GLY A 178 12.03 11.17 -9.16
CA GLY A 178 13.42 10.94 -8.78
C GLY A 178 14.34 10.85 -10.00
N LEU A 179 13.97 10.05 -11.00
CA LEU A 179 14.68 9.90 -12.28
C LEU A 179 14.82 11.23 -13.02
N VAL A 180 13.75 12.03 -13.10
CA VAL A 180 13.80 13.35 -13.75
C VAL A 180 14.70 14.30 -12.96
N ALA A 181 14.61 14.30 -11.63
CA ALA A 181 15.48 15.11 -10.78
C ALA A 181 16.95 14.72 -10.92
N ALA A 182 17.27 13.42 -10.92
CA ALA A 182 18.61 12.89 -11.17
C ALA A 182 19.13 13.32 -12.55
N PHE A 183 18.30 13.19 -13.59
CA PHE A 183 18.68 13.57 -14.96
C PHE A 183 19.02 15.05 -15.05
N LEU A 184 18.22 15.92 -14.43
CA LEU A 184 18.48 17.35 -14.39
C LEU A 184 19.73 17.70 -13.56
N ALA A 185 19.91 17.06 -12.40
CA ALA A 185 21.05 17.25 -11.52
C ALA A 185 22.39 16.86 -12.18
N VAL A 186 22.42 15.69 -12.82
CA VAL A 186 23.57 15.22 -13.60
C VAL A 186 23.82 16.14 -14.79
N SER A 187 22.78 16.52 -15.54
CA SER A 187 22.92 17.42 -16.70
C SER A 187 23.52 18.76 -16.29
N LEU A 188 23.01 19.37 -15.21
CA LEU A 188 23.54 20.62 -14.67
C LEU A 188 24.98 20.44 -14.22
N SER A 189 25.30 19.38 -13.48
CA SER A 189 26.66 19.10 -13.01
C SER A 189 27.67 19.03 -14.15
N LEU A 190 27.29 18.40 -15.27
CA LEU A 190 28.14 18.27 -16.46
C LEU A 190 28.27 19.56 -17.27
N ILE A 191 27.21 20.37 -17.34
CA ILE A 191 27.22 21.64 -18.10
C ILE A 191 27.99 22.73 -17.36
N THR A 192 27.81 22.80 -16.04
CA THR A 192 28.42 23.84 -15.20
C THR A 192 29.75 23.40 -14.58
N ASP A 193 30.14 22.14 -14.79
CA ASP A 193 31.29 21.51 -14.15
C ASP A 193 31.25 21.66 -12.61
N ASN A 194 30.08 21.42 -12.03
CA ASN A 194 29.82 21.64 -10.61
C ASN A 194 29.02 20.48 -10.02
N ALA A 195 29.71 19.61 -9.27
CA ALA A 195 29.10 18.42 -8.66
C ALA A 195 28.13 18.74 -7.51
N CYS A 196 28.04 19.98 -7.04
CA CYS A 196 27.04 20.36 -6.05
C CYS A 196 25.60 20.17 -6.58
N PHE A 197 25.38 20.24 -7.90
CA PHE A 197 24.05 19.95 -8.46
C PHE A 197 23.67 18.48 -8.26
N ASP A 198 24.60 17.55 -8.42
CA ASP A 198 24.41 16.13 -8.14
C ASP A 198 24.13 15.87 -6.65
N VAL A 199 24.83 16.55 -5.76
CA VAL A 199 24.55 16.51 -4.30
C VAL A 199 23.11 16.94 -4.01
N VAL A 200 22.67 18.07 -4.58
CA VAL A 200 21.30 18.57 -4.38
C VAL A 200 20.27 17.61 -4.96
N GLY A 201 20.53 17.03 -6.14
CA GLY A 201 19.67 16.01 -6.75
C GLY A 201 19.55 14.75 -5.88
N THR A 202 20.68 14.25 -5.38
CA THR A 202 20.75 13.09 -4.47
C THR A 202 19.97 13.36 -3.18
N GLY A 203 20.17 14.54 -2.58
CA GLY A 203 19.45 14.96 -1.39
C GLY A 203 17.94 15.08 -1.61
N PHE A 204 17.53 15.63 -2.76
CA PHE A 204 16.12 15.68 -3.15
C PHE A 204 15.49 14.29 -3.27
N ILE A 205 16.18 13.35 -3.92
CA ILE A 205 15.71 11.95 -4.04
C ILE A 205 15.57 11.33 -2.64
N GLY A 206 16.55 11.55 -1.75
CA GLY A 206 16.48 11.06 -0.37
C GLY A 206 15.26 11.60 0.39
N VAL A 207 14.98 12.90 0.29
CA VAL A 207 13.77 13.50 0.88
C VAL A 207 12.50 12.92 0.26
N LEU A 208 12.46 12.79 -1.07
CA LEU A 208 11.32 12.24 -1.80
C LEU A 208 10.97 10.82 -1.31
N LEU A 209 11.97 9.94 -1.17
CA LEU A 209 11.77 8.58 -0.68
C LEU A 209 11.24 8.55 0.76
N ILE A 210 11.73 9.43 1.64
CA ILE A 210 11.21 9.55 3.02
C ILE A 210 9.76 10.05 3.03
N VAL A 211 9.43 11.03 2.20
CA VAL A 211 8.05 11.54 2.10
C VAL A 211 7.10 10.42 1.65
N VAL A 212 7.49 9.66 0.63
CA VAL A 212 6.71 8.50 0.14
C VAL A 212 6.58 7.43 1.23
N ALA A 213 7.67 7.09 1.92
CA ALA A 213 7.66 6.17 3.05
C ALA A 213 6.63 6.57 4.12
N VAL A 214 6.63 7.85 4.51
CA VAL A 214 5.70 8.39 5.52
C VAL A 214 4.25 8.32 5.04
N ILE A 215 3.98 8.72 3.79
CA ILE A 215 2.62 8.67 3.23
C ILE A 215 2.10 7.24 3.21
N LEU A 216 2.89 6.29 2.69
CA LEU A 216 2.49 4.88 2.63
C LEU A 216 2.34 4.27 4.02
N ALA A 217 3.23 4.58 4.96
CA ALA A 217 3.14 4.10 6.33
C ALA A 217 1.86 4.58 7.03
N ILE A 218 1.45 5.83 6.84
CA ILE A 218 0.21 6.37 7.40
C ILE A 218 -1.02 5.66 6.80
N GLU A 219 -1.04 5.47 5.49
CA GLU A 219 -2.16 4.84 4.79
C GLU A 219 -2.31 3.36 5.19
N VAL A 220 -1.21 2.59 5.14
CA VAL A 220 -1.23 1.16 5.46
C VAL A 220 -1.47 0.92 6.96
N LYS A 221 -1.03 1.83 7.84
CA LYS A 221 -1.33 1.74 9.28
C LYS A 221 -2.83 1.69 9.55
N SER A 222 -3.63 2.47 8.82
CA SER A 222 -5.08 2.48 9.00
C SER A 222 -5.70 1.11 8.68
N LEU A 223 -5.25 0.49 7.60
CA LEU A 223 -5.66 -0.87 7.20
C LEU A 223 -5.26 -1.94 8.23
N LEU A 224 -4.10 -1.77 8.89
CA LEU A 224 -3.63 -2.67 9.95
C LEU A 224 -4.46 -2.60 11.23
N ILE A 225 -4.84 -1.39 11.64
CA ILE A 225 -5.77 -1.17 12.77
C ILE A 225 -7.12 -1.81 12.41
N GLY A 226 -7.52 -1.67 11.15
CA GLY A 226 -8.71 -2.25 10.57
C GLY A 226 -9.74 -1.18 10.29
N GLU A 227 -10.12 -1.11 9.02
CA GLU A 227 -11.07 -0.11 8.53
C GLU A 227 -12.45 -0.71 8.30
N SER A 228 -13.47 0.11 8.44
CA SER A 228 -14.84 -0.25 8.06
C SER A 228 -14.98 -0.38 6.55
N ALA A 229 -16.00 -1.13 6.12
CA ALA A 229 -16.40 -1.21 4.73
C ALA A 229 -16.73 0.19 4.15
N GLY A 230 -16.58 0.34 2.83
CA GLY A 230 -16.95 1.56 2.13
C GLY A 230 -18.43 1.90 2.29
N LYS A 231 -18.78 3.20 2.17
CA LYS A 231 -20.17 3.68 2.34
C LYS A 231 -21.16 2.96 1.42
N ASP A 232 -20.76 2.67 0.19
CA ASP A 232 -21.62 1.99 -0.77
C ASP A 232 -21.88 0.53 -0.37
N ALA A 233 -20.87 -0.18 0.14
CA ALA A 233 -21.00 -1.54 0.66
C ALA A 233 -21.89 -1.56 1.92
N ILE A 234 -21.67 -0.61 2.84
CA ILE A 234 -22.54 -0.40 4.01
C ILE A 234 -23.99 -0.16 3.58
N GLY A 235 -24.22 0.66 2.56
CA GLY A 235 -25.56 0.93 2.02
C GLY A 235 -26.22 -0.33 1.47
N ARG A 236 -25.51 -1.09 0.63
CA ARG A 236 -26.01 -2.37 0.09
C ARG A 236 -26.36 -3.37 1.18
N MET A 237 -25.47 -3.57 2.16
CA MET A 237 -25.70 -4.47 3.28
C MET A 237 -26.89 -4.02 4.14
N ARG A 238 -26.98 -2.72 4.43
CA ARG A 238 -28.12 -2.14 5.17
C ARG A 238 -29.44 -2.43 4.46
N SER A 239 -29.53 -2.10 3.17
CA SER A 239 -30.75 -2.35 2.39
C SER A 239 -31.11 -3.82 2.32
N ALA A 240 -30.12 -4.71 2.18
CA ALA A 240 -30.34 -6.16 2.18
C ALA A 240 -30.94 -6.65 3.51
N ILE A 241 -30.41 -6.19 4.63
CA ILE A 241 -30.89 -6.55 5.97
C ILE A 241 -32.30 -5.99 6.22
N GLU A 242 -32.52 -4.69 5.94
CA GLU A 242 -33.82 -4.03 6.14
C GLU A 242 -34.92 -4.60 5.22
N SER A 243 -34.55 -5.17 4.07
CA SER A 243 -35.50 -5.86 3.18
C SER A 243 -35.84 -7.30 3.59
N THR A 244 -35.17 -7.83 4.62
CA THR A 244 -35.37 -9.21 5.07
C THR A 244 -36.65 -9.31 5.89
N PRO A 245 -37.63 -10.16 5.51
CA PRO A 245 -38.85 -10.35 6.28
C PRO A 245 -38.56 -10.75 7.73
N GLY A 246 -39.23 -10.13 8.69
CA GLY A 246 -39.03 -10.34 10.13
C GLY A 246 -37.97 -9.47 10.79
N VAL A 247 -37.19 -8.71 10.00
CA VAL A 247 -36.33 -7.63 10.52
C VAL A 247 -37.17 -6.35 10.65
N THR A 248 -37.28 -5.80 11.85
CA THR A 248 -37.98 -4.53 12.07
C THR A 248 -37.10 -3.33 11.75
N GLN A 249 -35.84 -3.38 12.18
CA GLN A 249 -34.82 -2.34 11.91
C GLN A 249 -33.40 -2.84 12.22
N ILE A 250 -32.39 -2.11 11.78
CA ILE A 250 -31.01 -2.31 12.23
C ILE A 250 -30.75 -1.45 13.47
N ILE A 251 -30.38 -2.07 14.58
CA ILE A 251 -30.03 -1.37 15.82
C ILE A 251 -28.63 -0.78 15.69
N HIS A 252 -27.65 -1.61 15.32
CA HIS A 252 -26.32 -1.14 14.94
C HIS A 252 -25.62 -2.13 14.02
N MET A 253 -24.69 -1.64 13.21
CA MET A 253 -23.88 -2.46 12.32
C MET A 253 -22.43 -1.97 12.35
N LYS A 254 -21.50 -2.90 12.58
CA LYS A 254 -20.07 -2.68 12.54
C LYS A 254 -19.47 -3.56 11.46
N THR A 255 -18.54 -2.99 10.70
CA THR A 255 -17.83 -3.71 9.64
C THR A 255 -16.33 -3.51 9.81
N LEU A 256 -15.56 -4.50 9.41
CA LEU A 256 -14.12 -4.51 9.55
C LEU A 256 -13.49 -5.30 8.41
N HIS A 257 -12.53 -4.71 7.71
CA HIS A 257 -11.67 -5.47 6.80
C HIS A 257 -10.74 -6.38 7.59
N ILE A 258 -10.84 -7.69 7.31
CA ILE A 258 -9.91 -8.71 7.82
C ILE A 258 -8.91 -9.14 6.72
N ALA A 259 -9.25 -8.90 5.46
CA ALA A 259 -8.36 -8.92 4.31
C ALA A 259 -8.83 -7.87 3.28
N PRO A 260 -8.07 -7.58 2.21
CA PRO A 260 -8.52 -6.64 1.18
C PRO A 260 -9.85 -7.05 0.56
N GLU A 261 -10.06 -8.36 0.35
CA GLU A 261 -11.28 -8.93 -0.23
C GLU A 261 -12.25 -9.54 0.81
N GLU A 262 -12.01 -9.32 2.12
CA GLU A 262 -12.79 -9.97 3.18
C GLU A 262 -13.22 -9.00 4.28
N LEU A 263 -14.53 -9.02 4.55
CA LEU A 263 -15.20 -8.25 5.57
C LEU A 263 -15.75 -9.15 6.68
N LEU A 264 -15.52 -8.71 7.91
CA LEU A 264 -16.29 -9.09 9.07
C LEU A 264 -17.42 -8.09 9.26
N VAL A 265 -18.64 -8.59 9.35
CA VAL A 265 -19.87 -7.83 9.57
C VAL A 265 -20.49 -8.32 10.88
N ALA A 266 -20.55 -7.44 11.88
CA ALA A 266 -21.26 -7.68 13.12
C ALA A 266 -22.47 -6.74 13.14
N VAL A 267 -23.67 -7.31 13.07
CA VAL A 267 -24.91 -6.54 13.02
C VAL A 267 -25.86 -6.98 14.10
N LYS A 268 -26.51 -6.01 14.72
CA LYS A 268 -27.59 -6.21 15.67
C LYS A 268 -28.90 -5.76 15.03
N ILE A 269 -29.86 -6.67 14.93
CA ILE A 269 -31.14 -6.45 14.26
C ILE A 269 -32.31 -6.49 15.26
N GLY A 270 -33.30 -5.66 15.00
CA GLY A 270 -34.57 -5.65 15.69
C GLY A 270 -35.47 -6.77 15.18
N ILE A 271 -36.06 -7.52 16.11
CA ILE A 271 -37.09 -8.53 15.86
C ILE A 271 -38.34 -8.23 16.69
N GLU A 272 -39.47 -8.82 16.31
CA GLU A 272 -40.72 -8.71 17.07
C GLU A 272 -40.59 -9.38 18.45
N ALA A 273 -41.23 -8.79 19.46
CA ALA A 273 -41.09 -9.22 20.85
C ALA A 273 -41.73 -10.60 21.13
N ASP A 274 -42.69 -11.03 20.31
CA ASP A 274 -43.38 -12.31 20.39
C ASP A 274 -42.83 -13.37 19.41
N ALA A 275 -41.70 -13.08 18.75
CA ALA A 275 -41.06 -14.01 17.84
C ALA A 275 -40.60 -15.30 18.56
N THR A 276 -40.87 -16.45 17.94
CA THR A 276 -40.41 -17.74 18.45
C THR A 276 -38.93 -17.97 18.12
N GLY A 277 -38.23 -18.78 18.92
CA GLY A 277 -36.81 -19.09 18.67
C GLY A 277 -36.54 -19.65 17.26
N ALA A 278 -37.46 -20.45 16.71
CA ALA A 278 -37.37 -20.94 15.34
C ALA A 278 -37.51 -19.81 14.31
N GLY A 279 -38.48 -18.91 14.50
CA GLY A 279 -38.65 -17.75 13.62
C GLY A 279 -37.45 -16.80 13.66
N ILE A 280 -36.85 -16.59 14.83
CA ILE A 280 -35.63 -15.78 14.98
C ILE A 280 -34.47 -16.41 14.19
N ALA A 281 -34.28 -17.72 14.29
CA ALA A 281 -33.24 -18.43 13.53
C ALA A 281 -33.45 -18.31 12.01
N GLU A 282 -34.69 -18.45 11.52
CA GLU A 282 -35.01 -18.28 10.09
C GLU A 282 -34.71 -16.85 9.60
N VAL A 283 -35.01 -15.83 10.41
CA VAL A 283 -34.70 -14.42 10.09
C VAL A 283 -33.19 -14.19 10.05
N ILE A 284 -32.44 -14.72 11.00
CA ILE A 284 -30.96 -14.64 11.02
C ILE A 284 -30.38 -15.26 9.75
N ASP A 285 -30.75 -16.51 9.45
CA ASP A 285 -30.25 -17.23 8.29
C ASP A 285 -30.60 -16.51 6.97
N ALA A 286 -31.79 -15.92 6.89
CA ALA A 286 -32.20 -15.12 5.74
C ALA A 286 -31.40 -13.82 5.61
N ALA A 287 -31.19 -13.10 6.71
CA ALA A 287 -30.40 -11.87 6.73
C ALA A 287 -28.95 -12.15 6.32
N GLU A 288 -28.33 -13.22 6.82
CA GLU A 288 -26.98 -13.61 6.44
C GLU A 288 -26.85 -13.90 4.94
N ARG A 289 -27.80 -14.68 4.37
CA ARG A 289 -27.81 -14.97 2.94
C ARG A 289 -27.96 -13.69 2.10
N ASN A 290 -28.85 -12.79 2.50
CA ASN A 290 -29.09 -11.54 1.80
C ASN A 290 -27.86 -10.61 1.84
N VAL A 291 -27.18 -10.52 2.99
CA VAL A 291 -25.94 -9.76 3.13
C VAL A 291 -24.85 -10.32 2.23
N ARG A 292 -24.61 -11.64 2.24
CA ARG A 292 -23.61 -12.29 1.38
C ARG A 292 -23.91 -12.11 -0.11
N ALA A 293 -25.19 -12.12 -0.49
CA ALA A 293 -25.61 -11.89 -1.87
C ALA A 293 -25.40 -10.43 -2.30
N ALA A 294 -25.67 -9.47 -1.41
CA ALA A 294 -25.53 -8.03 -1.69
C ALA A 294 -24.08 -7.52 -1.63
N GLU A 295 -23.25 -8.15 -0.78
CA GLU A 295 -21.83 -7.84 -0.64
C GLU A 295 -21.02 -9.15 -0.52
N PRO A 296 -20.50 -9.68 -1.64
CA PRO A 296 -19.73 -10.93 -1.64
C PRO A 296 -18.47 -10.91 -0.75
N MET A 297 -17.93 -9.72 -0.44
CA MET A 297 -16.81 -9.59 0.50
C MET A 297 -17.21 -9.88 1.95
N ALA A 298 -18.49 -9.87 2.32
CA ALA A 298 -19.00 -10.17 3.65
C ALA A 298 -18.93 -11.67 3.96
N GLN A 299 -17.71 -12.18 4.14
CA GLN A 299 -17.46 -13.61 4.37
C GLN A 299 -17.75 -14.03 5.80
N GLN A 300 -17.53 -13.16 6.78
CA GLN A 300 -17.83 -13.40 8.20
C GLN A 300 -18.98 -12.49 8.61
N VAL A 301 -20.17 -13.06 8.81
CA VAL A 301 -21.38 -12.32 9.20
C VAL A 301 -21.86 -12.86 10.53
N TYR A 302 -22.03 -11.98 11.51
CA TYR A 302 -22.60 -12.27 12.82
C TYR A 302 -23.84 -11.41 13.00
N VAL A 303 -24.99 -12.06 13.15
CA VAL A 303 -26.28 -11.39 13.35
C VAL A 303 -26.74 -11.65 14.79
N GLU A 304 -26.84 -10.58 15.58
CA GLU A 304 -27.40 -10.60 16.92
C GLU A 304 -28.86 -10.13 16.88
N PRO A 305 -29.84 -10.98 17.25
CA PRO A 305 -31.24 -10.54 17.37
C PRO A 305 -31.48 -9.82 18.70
N ASP A 306 -32.31 -8.78 18.69
CA ASP A 306 -32.79 -8.12 19.91
C ASP A 306 -34.15 -7.45 19.68
N VAL A 307 -34.85 -7.14 20.76
CA VAL A 307 -36.08 -6.35 20.72
C VAL A 307 -35.69 -4.89 20.80
N TYR A 308 -36.02 -4.12 19.77
CA TYR A 308 -35.70 -2.69 19.75
C TYR A 308 -36.42 -1.94 20.87
N ARG A 309 -35.67 -1.11 21.61
CA ARG A 309 -36.18 -0.21 22.64
C ARG A 309 -35.68 1.20 22.32
N ALA A 310 -36.59 2.13 22.05
CA ALA A 310 -36.25 3.49 21.64
C ALA A 310 -35.45 4.26 22.73
N ASP A 311 -35.65 3.87 23.97
CA ASP A 311 -35.10 4.47 25.19
C ASP A 311 -33.89 3.68 25.74
N HIS A 312 -33.35 2.73 24.98
CA HIS A 312 -32.12 2.02 25.36
C HIS A 312 -30.90 2.94 25.29
N VAL A 313 -30.23 3.11 26.43
CA VAL A 313 -28.91 3.73 26.53
C VAL A 313 -27.87 2.61 26.52
N PRO A 314 -26.90 2.61 25.58
CA PRO A 314 -25.82 1.64 25.59
C PRO A 314 -25.06 1.69 26.91
N ASP A 315 -24.72 0.52 27.47
CA ASP A 315 -23.87 0.45 28.65
C ASP A 315 -22.53 1.15 28.39
N ALA A 316 -22.02 1.85 29.41
CA ALA A 316 -20.69 2.43 29.34
C ALA A 316 -19.67 1.31 29.09
N ARG A 317 -18.66 1.59 28.25
CA ARG A 317 -17.58 0.64 28.00
C ARG A 317 -16.95 0.25 29.35
N PRO A 318 -16.88 -1.06 29.69
CA PRO A 318 -16.26 -1.48 30.94
C PRO A 318 -14.85 -0.91 31.06
N GLU A 319 -14.43 -0.55 32.28
CA GLU A 319 -13.05 -0.14 32.53
C GLU A 319 -12.09 -1.24 32.06
N ALA A 320 -10.95 -0.82 31.49
CA ALA A 320 -9.94 -1.76 31.07
C ALA A 320 -9.48 -2.55 32.31
N PRO A 321 -9.49 -3.89 32.28
CA PRO A 321 -9.01 -4.68 33.41
C PRO A 321 -7.58 -4.27 33.75
N ALA A 322 -7.26 -4.22 35.04
CA ALA A 322 -5.89 -3.96 35.48
C ALA A 322 -4.94 -4.95 34.79
N ALA A 323 -3.79 -4.46 34.33
CA ALA A 323 -2.78 -5.31 33.71
C ALA A 323 -2.52 -6.51 34.63
N PRO A 324 -2.50 -7.75 34.10
CA PRO A 324 -2.21 -8.91 34.93
C PRO A 324 -0.89 -8.66 35.66
N SER A 325 -0.91 -8.79 36.99
CA SER A 325 0.30 -8.78 37.79
C SER A 325 1.12 -10.01 37.40
N HIS A 326 2.09 -9.81 36.51
CA HIS A 326 3.12 -10.80 36.21
C HIS A 326 4.14 -10.84 37.34
#